data_AF-A0A7X7AKB4-F1
#
_entry.id   AF-A0A7X7AKB4-F1
#
_cell.length_a   1.000
_cell.length_b   1.000
_cell.length_c   1.000
_cell.angle_alpha   90.00
_cell.angle_beta   90.00
_cell.angle_gamma   90.00
#
_symmetry.space_group_name_H-M   'P 1'
#
loop_
_entity.id
_entity.type
_entity.pdbx_description
1 polymer ?
#
loop_
_entity_poly.entity_id
_entity_poly.type
_entity_poly.pdbx_seq_one_letter_code
_entity_poly.pdbx_strand_id
1 'polypeptide(L)'
;MPHQTHFKLEDIQKFLIHHFGLNTLDTYGSQKDGIMNYLNKVRAIQYDPINIVAPAADLLLAARFSNYSKDQLKQLLYEDNLLHEGWPYFEPIRQKRAHQHTFELKYRNTEETLEHLDFAYNHVLEHPNTSGSSIIISREKKGSWGSKNLFNSALTHLFYRGDIGISGREGNQKLYRDIRTMIPESILKKKPLSESDFYTWYILRRLDSLGIYWTKQGAGWLSFYLYKNKELKAAMKQLVADKQVIEISVESLKEKLYLTPSIYESILQ
;
A
#
# COMPACT_ATOMS: atom_id res chain seq x y z
N MET A 1 -11.06 -0.34 -33.24
CA MET A 1 -11.38 -1.73 -33.63
C MET A 1 -12.12 -2.39 -32.47
N PRO A 2 -13.04 -3.34 -32.68
CA PRO A 2 -13.62 -4.07 -31.56
C PRO A 2 -12.50 -4.88 -30.88
N HIS A 3 -12.29 -4.66 -29.58
CA HIS A 3 -11.33 -5.43 -28.80
C HIS A 3 -11.75 -6.92 -28.83
N GLN A 4 -10.81 -7.85 -28.99
CA GLN A 4 -11.02 -9.24 -28.60
C GLN A 4 -11.37 -9.25 -27.11
N THR A 5 -12.59 -9.66 -26.76
CA THR A 5 -13.08 -9.68 -25.36
C THR A 5 -13.24 -11.10 -24.83
N HIS A 6 -12.74 -12.10 -25.54
CA HIS A 6 -12.75 -13.50 -25.11
C HIS A 6 -11.34 -14.09 -25.19
N PHE A 7 -10.86 -14.63 -24.07
CA PHE A 7 -9.50 -15.18 -23.91
C PHE A 7 -9.54 -16.61 -23.40
N LYS A 8 -8.54 -17.42 -23.76
CA LYS A 8 -8.36 -18.74 -23.13
C LYS A 8 -7.83 -18.55 -21.71
N LEU A 9 -8.13 -19.50 -20.83
CA LEU A 9 -7.64 -19.48 -19.45
C LEU A 9 -6.10 -19.47 -19.39
N GLU A 10 -5.46 -20.27 -20.25
CA GLU A 10 -4.01 -20.39 -20.30
C GLU A 10 -3.30 -19.07 -20.65
N ASP A 11 -3.88 -18.27 -21.55
CA ASP A 11 -3.32 -16.99 -21.96
C ASP A 11 -3.30 -16.00 -20.78
N ILE A 12 -4.40 -15.96 -20.03
CA ILE A 12 -4.52 -15.14 -18.82
C ILE A 12 -3.58 -15.61 -17.72
N GLN A 13 -3.41 -16.93 -17.54
CA GLN A 13 -2.48 -17.48 -16.56
C GLN A 13 -1.02 -17.13 -16.91
N LYS A 14 -0.61 -17.33 -18.17
CA LYS A 14 0.74 -16.97 -18.64
C LYS A 14 1.00 -15.48 -18.45
N PHE A 15 0.03 -14.64 -18.84
CA PHE A 15 0.09 -13.20 -18.63
C PHE A 15 0.29 -12.86 -17.15
N LEU A 16 -0.51 -13.41 -16.23
CA LEU A 16 -0.41 -13.08 -14.80
C LEU A 16 0.92 -13.54 -14.19
N ILE A 17 1.42 -14.72 -14.58
CA ILE A 17 2.74 -15.21 -14.13
C ILE A 17 3.82 -14.22 -14.56
N HIS A 18 3.77 -13.73 -15.80
CA HIS A 18 4.72 -12.74 -16.30
C HIS A 18 4.55 -11.35 -15.66
N HIS A 19 3.30 -10.86 -15.55
CA HIS A 19 2.94 -9.59 -14.90
C HIS A 19 3.41 -9.54 -13.45
N PHE A 20 3.49 -10.68 -12.76
CA PHE A 20 4.05 -10.74 -11.40
C PHE A 20 5.54 -11.13 -11.35
N GLY A 21 6.21 -11.30 -12.49
CA GLY A 21 7.65 -11.61 -12.58
C GLY A 21 8.00 -13.00 -12.07
N LEU A 22 7.11 -13.97 -12.22
CA LEU A 22 7.25 -15.32 -11.65
C LEU A 22 7.76 -16.36 -12.65
N ASN A 23 7.79 -16.04 -13.94
CA ASN A 23 8.32 -16.95 -14.98
C ASN A 23 9.81 -16.76 -15.24
N THR A 24 10.38 -15.59 -14.96
CA THR A 24 11.77 -15.28 -15.29
C THR A 24 12.34 -14.31 -14.24
N LEU A 25 13.50 -14.67 -13.68
CA LEU A 25 14.22 -13.77 -12.77
C LEU A 25 14.64 -12.50 -13.53
N ASP A 26 14.69 -11.39 -12.80
CA ASP A 26 15.13 -10.09 -13.30
C ASP A 26 14.28 -9.54 -14.48
N THR A 27 13.03 -10.03 -14.62
CA THR A 27 12.05 -9.54 -15.63
C THR A 27 11.92 -8.01 -15.61
N TYR A 28 12.04 -7.41 -14.42
CA TYR A 28 11.89 -5.96 -14.21
C TYR A 28 13.22 -5.20 -14.22
N GLY A 29 14.32 -5.86 -14.59
CA GLY A 29 15.68 -5.38 -14.43
C GLY A 29 16.35 -5.97 -13.20
N SER A 30 17.50 -5.42 -12.83
CA SER A 30 18.34 -5.91 -11.75
C SER A 30 18.57 -4.86 -10.66
N GLN A 31 19.01 -5.32 -9.50
CA GLN A 31 19.38 -4.47 -8.36
C GLN A 31 18.24 -3.52 -7.94
N LYS A 32 18.59 -2.35 -7.37
CA LYS A 32 17.63 -1.35 -6.88
C LYS A 32 16.68 -0.85 -7.97
N ASP A 33 17.18 -0.63 -9.18
CA ASP A 33 16.35 -0.18 -10.31
C ASP A 33 15.30 -1.23 -10.70
N GLY A 34 15.68 -2.51 -10.69
CA GLY A 34 14.75 -3.62 -10.92
C GLY A 34 13.63 -3.66 -9.88
N ILE A 35 13.98 -3.52 -8.61
CA ILE A 35 13.00 -3.46 -7.50
C ILE A 35 12.06 -2.27 -7.69
N MET A 36 12.59 -1.09 -8.04
CA MET A 36 11.79 0.11 -8.29
C MET A 36 10.85 -0.07 -9.48
N ASN A 37 11.30 -0.66 -10.59
CA ASN A 37 10.47 -0.97 -11.74
C ASN A 37 9.33 -1.94 -11.37
N TYR A 38 9.64 -2.99 -10.61
CA TYR A 38 8.64 -3.93 -10.13
C TYR A 38 7.61 -3.25 -9.21
N LEU A 39 8.03 -2.43 -8.26
CA LEU A 39 7.12 -1.70 -7.37
C LEU A 39 6.33 -0.61 -8.10
N ASN A 40 6.88 -0.03 -9.16
CA ASN A 40 6.14 0.85 -10.06
C ASN A 40 5.04 0.10 -10.82
N LYS A 41 5.24 -1.19 -11.11
CA LYS A 41 4.24 -2.07 -11.72
C LYS A 41 3.19 -2.52 -10.71
N VAL A 42 3.58 -3.18 -9.62
CA VAL A 42 2.63 -3.75 -8.64
C VAL A 42 2.14 -2.76 -7.60
N ARG A 43 2.65 -1.52 -7.60
CA ARG A 43 2.21 -0.35 -6.82
C ARG A 43 2.44 -0.41 -5.31
N ALA A 44 2.50 -1.60 -4.71
CA ALA A 44 2.86 -1.84 -3.31
C ALA A 44 3.10 -3.34 -3.08
N ILE A 45 3.84 -3.66 -2.02
CA ILE A 45 3.93 -5.02 -1.47
C ILE A 45 3.61 -4.99 0.02
N GLN A 46 3.21 -6.14 0.57
CA GLN A 46 3.01 -6.24 2.01
C GLN A 46 4.36 -6.29 2.72
N TYR A 47 4.55 -5.38 3.68
CA TYR A 47 5.73 -5.34 4.53
C TYR A 47 5.36 -5.81 5.93
N ASP A 48 5.51 -7.12 6.16
CA ASP A 48 5.37 -7.74 7.48
C ASP A 48 6.79 -8.03 8.02
N PRO A 49 7.20 -7.37 9.12
CA PRO A 49 8.55 -7.53 9.66
C PRO A 49 8.77 -8.85 10.41
N ILE A 50 7.73 -9.68 10.60
CA ILE A 50 7.88 -11.00 11.23
C ILE A 50 8.91 -11.82 10.47
N ASN A 51 9.96 -12.23 11.19
CA ASN A 51 11.10 -12.92 10.62
C ASN A 51 11.27 -14.30 11.26
N ILE A 52 10.59 -15.31 10.70
CA ILE A 52 10.84 -16.72 11.03
C ILE A 52 11.98 -17.27 10.18
N VAL A 53 11.91 -17.04 8.85
CA VAL A 53 12.96 -17.38 7.88
C VAL A 53 13.48 -16.11 7.22
N ALA A 54 12.56 -15.33 6.66
CA ALA A 54 12.78 -13.94 6.26
C ALA A 54 11.43 -13.20 6.31
N PRO A 55 11.43 -11.86 6.44
CA PRO A 55 10.25 -11.03 6.22
C PRO A 55 9.56 -11.33 4.88
N ALA A 56 8.24 -11.21 4.83
CA ALA A 56 7.46 -11.56 3.64
C ALA A 56 7.88 -10.77 2.38
N ALA A 57 8.24 -9.49 2.55
CA ALA A 57 8.73 -8.64 1.46
C ALA A 57 10.06 -9.15 0.88
N ASP A 58 10.95 -9.66 1.72
CA ASP A 58 12.24 -10.21 1.29
C ASP A 58 12.04 -11.49 0.49
N LEU A 59 11.17 -12.40 0.94
CA LEU A 59 10.84 -13.62 0.21
C LEU A 59 10.23 -13.31 -1.16
N LEU A 60 9.35 -12.30 -1.21
CA LEU A 60 8.71 -11.85 -2.44
C LEU A 60 9.75 -11.34 -3.45
N LEU A 61 10.69 -10.48 -3.03
CA LEU A 61 11.70 -9.94 -3.92
C LEU A 61 12.77 -10.99 -4.30
N ALA A 62 13.19 -11.84 -3.37
CA ALA A 62 14.12 -12.93 -3.64
C ALA A 62 13.60 -13.93 -4.69
N ALA A 63 12.28 -14.14 -4.76
CA ALA A 63 11.67 -14.98 -5.79
C ALA A 63 11.70 -14.36 -7.21
N ARG A 64 12.08 -13.09 -7.34
CA ARG A 64 12.01 -12.30 -8.59
C ARG A 64 13.35 -11.78 -9.08
N PHE A 65 14.33 -11.62 -8.19
CA PHE A 65 15.61 -11.01 -8.51
C PHE A 65 16.76 -11.95 -8.12
N SER A 66 17.61 -12.28 -9.09
CA SER A 66 18.65 -13.31 -8.93
C SER A 66 19.68 -12.98 -7.85
N ASN A 67 19.98 -11.69 -7.65
CA ASN A 67 20.96 -11.19 -6.68
C ASN A 67 20.32 -10.26 -5.65
N TYR A 68 19.12 -10.60 -5.17
CA TYR A 68 18.44 -9.83 -4.14
C TYR A 68 19.21 -9.86 -2.81
N SER A 69 19.36 -8.69 -2.18
CA SER A 69 19.76 -8.59 -0.78
C SER A 69 18.80 -7.69 0.00
N LYS A 70 18.64 -7.99 1.31
CA LYS A 70 17.78 -7.20 2.21
C LYS A 70 18.23 -5.73 2.30
N ASP A 71 19.53 -5.50 2.13
CA ASP A 71 20.12 -4.16 2.14
C ASP A 71 19.63 -3.32 0.97
N GLN A 72 19.33 -3.90 -0.21
CA GLN A 72 18.78 -3.15 -1.33
C GLN A 72 17.41 -2.55 -0.98
N LEU A 73 16.50 -3.34 -0.39
CA LEU A 73 15.18 -2.85 0.02
C LEU A 73 15.30 -1.84 1.17
N LYS A 74 16.19 -2.10 2.13
CA LYS A 74 16.47 -1.19 3.26
C LYS A 74 16.98 0.17 2.79
N GLN A 75 17.94 0.19 1.86
CA GLN A 75 18.47 1.42 1.26
C GLN A 75 17.36 2.21 0.58
N LEU A 76 16.56 1.55 -0.27
CA LEU A 76 15.44 2.19 -0.96
C LEU A 76 14.42 2.80 0.00
N LEU A 77 14.15 2.13 1.14
CA LEU A 77 13.16 2.57 2.12
C LEU A 77 13.64 3.72 3.02
N TYR A 78 14.88 3.67 3.50
CA TYR A 78 15.30 4.47 4.65
C TYR A 78 16.47 5.42 4.37
N GLU A 79 17.32 5.09 3.40
CA GLU A 79 18.48 5.89 3.00
C GLU A 79 18.14 6.77 1.80
N ASP A 80 17.74 6.15 0.69
CA ASP A 80 17.44 6.83 -0.57
C ASP A 80 16.06 7.52 -0.56
N ASN A 81 15.16 7.13 0.36
CA ASN A 81 13.76 7.60 0.43
C ASN A 81 12.99 7.46 -0.90
N LEU A 82 13.31 6.43 -1.69
CA LEU A 82 12.60 6.15 -2.95
C LEU A 82 11.35 5.29 -2.71
N LEU A 83 11.34 4.52 -1.63
CA LEU A 83 10.21 3.75 -1.14
C LEU A 83 9.85 4.21 0.27
N HIS A 84 8.60 3.98 0.67
CA HIS A 84 8.14 4.33 2.01
C HIS A 84 7.17 3.28 2.54
N GLU A 85 7.26 3.00 3.84
CA GLU A 85 6.24 2.22 4.53
C GLU A 85 4.95 3.03 4.71
N GLY A 86 3.82 2.46 4.32
CA GLY A 86 2.49 3.07 4.50
C GLY A 86 1.98 3.83 3.26
N TRP A 87 1.23 4.90 3.50
CA TRP A 87 0.53 5.65 2.43
C TRP A 87 0.83 7.15 2.46
N PRO A 88 2.11 7.55 2.46
CA PRO A 88 2.46 8.96 2.62
C PRO A 88 2.11 9.81 1.38
N TYR A 89 1.72 9.17 0.28
CA TYR A 89 1.24 9.83 -0.94
C TYR A 89 -0.29 9.90 -1.08
N PHE A 90 -1.05 9.24 -0.18
CA PHE A 90 -2.50 9.11 -0.32
C PHE A 90 -3.23 9.75 0.86
N GLU A 91 -3.33 11.08 0.82
CA GLU A 91 -4.05 11.92 1.80
C GLU A 91 -5.42 11.34 2.20
N PRO A 92 -6.32 10.92 1.27
CA PRO A 92 -7.63 10.39 1.68
C PRO A 92 -7.53 9.09 2.48
N ILE A 93 -6.57 8.21 2.15
CA ILE A 93 -6.33 6.96 2.88
C ILE A 93 -5.82 7.25 4.29
N ARG A 94 -4.88 8.21 4.43
CA ARG A 94 -4.36 8.65 5.72
C ARG A 94 -5.45 9.19 6.63
N GLN A 95 -6.26 10.12 6.13
CA GLN A 95 -7.37 10.68 6.89
C GLN A 95 -8.35 9.61 7.37
N LYS A 96 -8.74 8.67 6.50
CA LYS A 96 -9.59 7.53 6.90
C LYS A 96 -8.91 6.64 7.94
N ARG A 97 -7.62 6.35 7.79
CA ARG A 97 -6.88 5.51 8.74
C ARG A 97 -6.74 6.17 10.11
N ALA A 98 -6.44 7.47 10.15
CA ALA A 98 -6.36 8.26 11.38
C ALA A 98 -7.73 8.33 12.09
N HIS A 99 -8.80 8.59 11.33
CA HIS A 99 -10.16 8.58 11.86
C HIS A 99 -10.56 7.21 12.44
N GLN A 100 -10.21 6.11 11.76
CA GLN A 100 -10.39 4.77 12.31
C GLN A 100 -9.59 4.54 13.58
N HIS A 101 -8.35 5.03 13.61
CA HIS A 101 -7.51 4.91 14.79
C HIS A 101 -8.12 5.63 16.00
N THR A 102 -8.80 6.78 15.81
CA THR A 102 -9.58 7.42 16.88
C THR A 102 -10.64 6.49 17.48
N PHE A 103 -11.39 5.76 16.65
CA PHE A 103 -12.34 4.77 17.16
C PHE A 103 -11.66 3.60 17.87
N GLU A 104 -10.52 3.13 17.36
CA GLU A 104 -9.72 2.09 18.04
C GLU A 104 -9.26 2.56 19.42
N LEU A 105 -8.80 3.80 19.55
CA LEU A 105 -8.35 4.39 20.81
C LEU A 105 -9.49 4.45 21.82
N LYS A 106 -10.67 4.92 21.40
CA LYS A 106 -11.89 4.95 22.22
C LYS A 106 -12.31 3.54 22.66
N TYR A 107 -12.37 2.60 21.72
CA TYR A 107 -12.72 1.21 22.04
C TYR A 107 -11.76 0.56 23.05
N ARG A 108 -10.48 0.93 22.97
CA ARG A 108 -9.42 0.41 23.85
C ARG A 108 -9.29 1.16 25.18
N ASN A 109 -10.09 2.19 25.44
CA ASN A 109 -9.99 3.06 26.62
C ASN A 109 -8.64 3.81 26.72
N THR A 110 -8.17 4.32 25.59
CA THR A 110 -6.86 5.00 25.44
C THR A 110 -6.98 6.32 24.68
N GLU A 111 -8.15 6.95 24.72
CA GLU A 111 -8.46 8.20 24.01
C GLU A 111 -7.60 9.39 24.48
N GLU A 112 -7.08 9.36 25.72
CA GLU A 112 -6.03 10.25 26.25
C GLU A 112 -4.77 10.31 25.36
N THR A 113 -4.52 9.29 24.52
CA THR A 113 -3.48 9.34 23.47
C THR A 113 -3.53 10.63 22.64
N LEU A 114 -4.74 11.16 22.37
CA LEU A 114 -4.92 12.35 21.55
C LEU A 114 -4.35 13.63 22.22
N GLU A 115 -4.26 13.64 23.55
CA GLU A 115 -3.70 14.75 24.32
C GLU A 115 -2.16 14.78 24.25
N HIS A 116 -1.53 13.65 23.90
CA HIS A 116 -0.07 13.52 23.79
C HIS A 116 0.46 13.72 22.37
N LEU A 117 -0.38 14.09 21.39
CA LEU A 117 0.04 14.21 19.98
C LEU A 117 1.11 15.29 19.79
N ASP A 118 0.90 16.48 20.35
CA ASP A 118 1.84 17.60 20.19
C ASP A 118 3.18 17.32 20.89
N PHE A 119 3.12 16.73 22.09
CA PHE A 119 4.31 16.28 22.81
C PHE A 119 5.09 15.24 22.00
N ALA A 120 4.42 14.21 21.47
CA ALA A 120 5.07 13.19 20.67
C ALA A 120 5.64 13.74 19.35
N TYR A 121 4.92 14.66 18.70
CA TYR A 121 5.39 15.28 17.48
C TYR A 121 6.64 16.15 17.72
N ASN A 122 6.63 17.01 18.73
CA ASN A 122 7.79 17.82 19.12
C ASN A 122 8.99 16.95 19.47
N HIS A 123 8.78 15.86 20.20
CA HIS A 123 9.86 14.91 20.50
C HIS A 123 10.50 14.32 19.23
N VAL A 124 9.69 13.96 18.23
CA VAL A 124 10.20 13.46 16.93
C VAL A 124 10.98 14.53 16.17
N LEU A 125 10.59 15.81 16.26
CA LEU A 125 11.32 16.91 15.63
C LEU A 125 12.70 17.11 16.27
N GLU A 126 12.79 16.98 17.60
CA GLU A 126 14.03 17.12 18.36
C GLU A 126 14.93 15.87 18.28
N HIS A 127 14.33 14.68 18.17
CA HIS A 127 15.01 13.39 18.21
C HIS A 127 14.61 12.53 16.99
N PRO A 128 15.22 12.77 15.81
CA PRO A 128 15.03 11.91 14.65
C PRO A 128 15.36 10.44 14.99
N ASN A 129 14.63 9.50 14.39
CA ASN A 129 14.66 8.08 14.73
C ASN A 129 14.08 7.74 16.11
N THR A 130 13.11 8.52 16.57
CA THR A 130 12.33 8.22 17.78
C THR A 130 11.67 6.83 17.66
N SER A 131 11.89 5.98 18.65
CA SER A 131 11.18 4.70 18.80
C SER A 131 9.96 4.87 19.71
N GLY A 132 8.92 4.07 19.50
CA GLY A 132 7.76 4.04 20.41
C GLY A 132 8.06 3.56 21.84
N SER A 133 9.26 3.05 22.10
CA SER A 133 9.73 2.67 23.43
C SER A 133 10.60 3.73 24.12
N SER A 134 10.94 4.84 23.45
CA SER A 134 11.83 5.87 24.01
C SER A 134 11.22 6.56 25.24
N ILE A 135 9.89 6.69 25.28
CA ILE A 135 9.14 7.30 26.37
C ILE A 135 7.99 6.37 26.74
N ILE A 136 7.81 6.13 28.03
CA ILE A 136 6.76 5.25 28.56
C ILE A 136 5.68 6.08 29.27
N ILE A 137 4.51 6.17 28.64
CA ILE A 137 3.28 6.71 29.23
C ILE A 137 2.28 5.56 29.27
N SER A 138 2.22 4.83 30.38
CA SER A 138 1.42 3.60 30.46
C SER A 138 -0.01 3.85 30.87
N ARG A 139 -0.95 3.16 30.24
CA ARG A 139 -2.38 3.13 30.60
C ARG A 139 -2.92 1.72 30.56
N GLU A 140 -3.91 1.44 31.40
CA GLU A 140 -4.73 0.25 31.23
C GLU A 140 -5.56 0.34 29.95
N LYS A 141 -5.58 -0.75 29.17
CA LYS A 141 -6.33 -0.83 27.92
C LYS A 141 -7.21 -2.08 27.92
N LYS A 142 -8.25 -2.05 27.08
CA LYS A 142 -9.07 -3.24 26.80
C LYS A 142 -8.42 -4.12 25.72
N GLY A 143 -8.34 -5.44 25.99
CA GLY A 143 -7.85 -6.45 25.05
C GLY A 143 -6.32 -6.63 25.01
N SER A 144 -5.86 -7.70 24.35
CA SER A 144 -4.44 -8.05 24.26
C SER A 144 -3.69 -7.26 23.18
N TRP A 145 -4.35 -6.90 22.08
CA TRP A 145 -3.74 -6.27 20.91
C TRP A 145 -3.59 -4.74 21.02
N GLY A 146 -2.54 -4.17 20.42
CA GLY A 146 -2.21 -2.73 20.45
C GLY A 146 -1.20 -2.33 21.55
N SER A 147 -0.75 -1.07 21.57
CA SER A 147 0.19 -0.58 22.59
C SER A 147 -0.53 -0.24 23.90
N LYS A 148 0.09 -0.53 25.06
CA LYS A 148 -0.31 0.05 26.37
C LYS A 148 0.37 1.40 26.64
N ASN A 149 1.43 1.70 25.89
CA ASN A 149 2.13 2.96 25.95
C ASN A 149 1.43 3.98 25.04
N LEU A 150 0.85 5.02 25.64
CA LEU A 150 0.15 6.11 24.95
C LEU A 150 1.08 6.89 24.03
N PHE A 151 2.37 7.01 24.36
CA PHE A 151 3.36 7.66 23.48
C PHE A 151 3.50 6.93 22.15
N ASN A 152 3.66 5.60 22.17
CA ASN A 152 3.68 4.79 20.95
C ASN A 152 2.35 4.84 20.18
N SER A 153 1.22 4.90 20.88
CA SER A 153 -0.09 5.10 20.26
C SER A 153 -0.20 6.48 19.59
N ALA A 154 0.37 7.52 20.19
CA ALA A 154 0.43 8.87 19.63
C ALA A 154 1.28 8.90 18.36
N LEU A 155 2.49 8.31 18.38
CA LEU A 155 3.32 8.14 17.17
C LEU A 155 2.57 7.36 16.08
N THR A 156 1.86 6.30 16.43
CA THR A 156 1.04 5.54 15.47
C THR A 156 -0.07 6.41 14.85
N HIS A 157 -0.72 7.26 15.65
CA HIS A 157 -1.73 8.19 15.18
C HIS A 157 -1.12 9.24 14.22
N LEU A 158 0.00 9.86 14.60
CA LEU A 158 0.73 10.84 13.79
C LEU A 158 1.19 10.23 12.45
N PHE A 159 1.68 8.99 12.47
CA PHE A 159 2.04 8.25 11.25
C PHE A 159 0.82 8.03 10.34
N TYR A 160 -0.34 7.69 10.90
CA TYR A 160 -1.56 7.53 10.12
C TYR A 160 -2.09 8.84 9.53
N ARG A 161 -1.99 9.95 10.27
CA ARG A 161 -2.32 11.29 9.78
C ARG A 161 -1.34 11.74 8.70
N GLY A 162 -0.09 11.27 8.79
CA GLY A 162 0.98 11.54 7.83
C GLY A 162 1.93 12.64 8.27
N ASP A 163 1.96 13.02 9.56
CA ASP A 163 2.88 14.05 10.07
C ASP A 163 4.31 13.52 10.20
N ILE A 164 4.45 12.22 10.46
CA ILE A 164 5.72 11.53 10.62
C ILE A 164 5.78 10.32 9.70
N GLY A 165 6.98 9.97 9.25
CA GLY A 165 7.26 8.77 8.46
C GLY A 165 8.11 7.77 9.24
N ILE A 166 8.12 6.52 8.77
CA ILE A 166 9.01 5.49 9.33
C ILE A 166 10.39 5.65 8.68
N SER A 167 11.39 6.00 9.48
CA SER A 167 12.78 6.23 9.05
C SER A 167 13.66 4.99 9.12
N GLY A 168 13.18 3.94 9.76
CA GLY A 168 13.94 2.73 9.97
C GLY A 168 13.28 1.82 10.98
N ARG A 169 13.97 0.73 11.32
CA ARG A 169 13.49 -0.25 12.30
C ARG A 169 14.64 -0.82 13.12
N GLU A 170 14.37 -1.05 14.40
CA GLU A 170 15.20 -1.87 15.29
C GLU A 170 14.41 -3.14 15.64
N GLY A 171 14.76 -4.24 14.96
CA GLY A 171 13.91 -5.43 14.95
C GLY A 171 12.51 -5.09 14.43
N ASN A 172 11.48 -5.36 15.23
CA ASN A 172 10.10 -5.04 14.88
C ASN A 172 9.66 -3.62 15.28
N GLN A 173 10.50 -2.88 16.01
CA GLN A 173 10.18 -1.52 16.47
C GLN A 173 10.41 -0.53 15.33
N LYS A 174 9.43 0.35 15.12
CA LYS A 174 9.52 1.42 14.13
C LYS A 174 10.28 2.60 14.72
N LEU A 175 11.16 3.19 13.91
CA LEU A 175 11.78 4.47 14.16
C LEU A 175 11.07 5.52 13.31
N TYR A 176 10.81 6.68 13.89
CA TYR A 176 10.08 7.75 13.24
C TYR A 176 10.93 9.01 13.06
N ARG A 177 10.63 9.75 11.98
CA ARG A 177 11.13 11.10 11.76
C ARG A 177 10.06 11.95 11.09
N ASP A 178 10.28 13.25 11.03
CA ASP A 178 9.41 14.19 10.34
C ASP A 178 9.25 13.83 8.85
N ILE A 179 8.00 13.73 8.37
CA ILE A 179 7.70 13.37 6.98
C ILE A 179 8.29 14.36 5.98
N ARG A 180 8.43 15.63 6.38
CA ARG A 180 8.94 16.72 5.53
C ARG A 180 10.41 16.52 5.15
N THR A 181 11.14 15.72 5.93
CA THR A 181 12.53 15.34 5.63
C THR A 181 12.63 14.17 4.65
N MET A 182 11.53 13.47 4.40
CA MET A 182 11.48 12.24 3.60
C MET A 182 10.84 12.45 2.23
N ILE A 183 9.91 13.40 2.15
CA ILE A 183 9.05 13.59 0.97
C ILE A 183 9.08 15.05 0.55
N PRO A 184 9.30 15.33 -0.74
CA PRO A 184 9.26 16.69 -1.26
C PRO A 184 7.98 17.44 -0.88
N GLU A 185 8.15 18.71 -0.49
CA GLU A 185 7.04 19.55 -0.04
C GLU A 185 5.95 19.72 -1.12
N SER A 186 6.34 19.70 -2.39
CA SER A 186 5.41 19.73 -3.54
C SER A 186 4.42 18.57 -3.55
N ILE A 187 4.81 17.41 -3.00
CA ILE A 187 3.96 16.24 -2.90
C ILE A 187 3.09 16.32 -1.65
N LEU A 188 3.64 16.77 -0.52
CA LEU A 188 2.89 16.96 0.73
C LEU A 188 1.80 18.03 0.61
N LYS A 189 2.07 19.11 -0.13
CA LYS A 189 1.11 20.20 -0.38
C LYS A 189 0.15 19.93 -1.53
N LYS A 190 0.21 18.76 -2.17
CA LYS A 190 -0.66 18.45 -3.31
C LYS A 190 -2.12 18.39 -2.84
N LYS A 191 -2.98 19.19 -3.46
CA LYS A 191 -4.42 19.19 -3.16
C LYS A 191 -4.99 17.77 -3.36
N PRO A 192 -5.78 17.24 -2.40
CA PRO A 192 -6.42 15.94 -2.59
C PRO A 192 -7.39 15.99 -3.77
N LEU A 193 -7.51 14.85 -4.45
CA LEU A 193 -8.55 14.64 -5.45
C LEU A 193 -9.93 14.77 -4.79
N SER A 194 -10.95 15.12 -5.59
CA SER A 194 -12.34 14.97 -5.14
C SER A 194 -12.61 13.52 -4.77
N GLU A 195 -13.63 13.25 -3.96
CA GLU A 195 -13.94 11.87 -3.56
C GLU A 195 -14.22 10.97 -4.77
N SER A 196 -14.93 11.49 -5.78
CA SER A 196 -15.23 10.76 -7.01
C SER A 196 -13.97 10.51 -7.85
N ASP A 197 -13.12 11.53 -8.04
CA ASP A 197 -11.88 11.38 -8.80
C ASP A 197 -10.91 10.43 -8.10
N PHE A 198 -10.81 10.53 -6.76
CA PHE A 198 -10.00 9.61 -5.97
C PHE A 198 -10.50 8.17 -6.13
N TYR A 199 -11.81 7.96 -6.09
CA TYR A 199 -12.41 6.63 -6.24
C TYR A 199 -12.07 6.02 -7.60
N THR A 200 -12.25 6.78 -8.68
CA THR A 200 -11.90 6.36 -10.05
C THR A 200 -10.40 6.05 -10.17
N TRP A 201 -9.54 7.00 -9.79
CA TRP A 201 -8.09 6.81 -9.80
C TRP A 201 -7.68 5.56 -9.00
N TYR A 202 -8.33 5.32 -7.86
CA TYR A 202 -7.98 4.21 -6.99
C TYR A 202 -8.38 2.85 -7.57
N ILE A 203 -9.52 2.75 -8.28
CA ILE A 203 -9.91 1.55 -9.03
C ILE A 203 -8.89 1.28 -10.14
N LEU A 204 -8.59 2.28 -10.97
CA LEU A 204 -7.66 2.13 -12.10
C LEU A 204 -6.26 1.73 -11.63
N ARG A 205 -5.76 2.38 -10.56
CA ARG A 205 -4.48 2.02 -9.92
C ARG A 205 -4.46 0.56 -9.47
N ARG A 206 -5.57 0.06 -8.91
CA ARG A 206 -5.68 -1.33 -8.44
C ARG A 206 -5.70 -2.31 -9.61
N LEU A 207 -6.44 -2.00 -10.68
CA LEU A 207 -6.45 -2.83 -11.89
C LEU A 207 -5.07 -2.88 -12.55
N ASP A 208 -4.38 -1.75 -12.70
CA ASP A 208 -3.01 -1.72 -13.24
C ASP A 208 -2.03 -2.55 -12.40
N SER A 209 -2.18 -2.51 -11.07
CA SER A 209 -1.36 -3.27 -10.12
C SER A 209 -1.61 -4.78 -10.23
N LEU A 210 -2.88 -5.18 -10.22
CA LEU A 210 -3.31 -6.58 -10.23
C LEU A 210 -3.22 -7.20 -11.64
N GLY A 211 -3.16 -6.36 -12.67
CA GLY A 211 -3.29 -6.75 -14.07
C GLY A 211 -4.76 -6.93 -14.43
N ILE A 212 -5.39 -7.98 -13.88
CA ILE A 212 -6.75 -8.38 -14.24
C ILE A 212 -7.50 -8.79 -12.97
N TYR A 213 -8.73 -8.30 -12.78
CA TYR A 213 -9.52 -8.68 -11.61
C TYR A 213 -11.03 -8.61 -11.82
N TRP A 214 -11.79 -9.31 -10.99
CA TRP A 214 -13.27 -9.27 -11.01
C TRP A 214 -13.83 -8.20 -10.07
N THR A 215 -15.14 -7.97 -10.09
CA THR A 215 -15.84 -7.10 -9.10
C THR A 215 -16.36 -7.84 -7.87
N LYS A 216 -16.06 -9.14 -7.72
CA LYS A 216 -16.42 -9.87 -6.48
C LYS A 216 -15.61 -9.35 -5.30
N GLN A 217 -16.16 -9.47 -4.11
CA GLN A 217 -15.41 -9.19 -2.87
C GLN A 217 -14.19 -10.11 -2.82
N GLY A 218 -13.05 -9.55 -2.43
CA GLY A 218 -11.79 -10.27 -2.39
C GLY A 218 -10.62 -9.35 -2.03
N ALA A 219 -9.46 -9.97 -1.83
CA ALA A 219 -8.24 -9.29 -1.38
C ALA A 219 -7.84 -8.09 -2.27
N GLY A 220 -8.10 -8.17 -3.57
CA GLY A 220 -7.77 -7.10 -4.52
C GLY A 220 -8.47 -5.75 -4.24
N TRP A 221 -9.61 -5.78 -3.54
CA TRP A 221 -10.40 -4.58 -3.20
C TRP A 221 -10.30 -4.17 -1.73
N LEU A 222 -9.53 -4.89 -0.90
CA LEU A 222 -9.37 -4.58 0.52
C LEU A 222 -8.82 -3.16 0.69
N SER A 223 -9.67 -2.28 1.19
CA SER A 223 -9.40 -0.86 1.43
C SER A 223 -10.57 -0.19 2.14
N PHE A 224 -10.35 1.03 2.62
CA PHE A 224 -11.41 1.87 3.21
C PHE A 224 -12.40 2.46 2.21
N TYR A 225 -12.19 2.26 0.91
CA TYR A 225 -12.99 2.87 -0.16
C TYR A 225 -13.70 1.82 -1.01
N LEU A 226 -13.01 0.74 -1.38
CA LEU A 226 -13.50 -0.23 -2.39
C LEU A 226 -14.14 -1.48 -1.79
N TYR A 227 -14.23 -1.59 -0.46
CA TYR A 227 -14.79 -2.78 0.18
C TYR A 227 -16.30 -2.97 -0.11
N LYS A 228 -17.03 -1.85 -0.33
CA LYS A 228 -18.46 -1.92 -0.64
C LYS A 228 -18.67 -2.26 -2.13
N ASN A 229 -19.35 -3.37 -2.37
CA ASN A 229 -19.49 -3.99 -3.70
C ASN A 229 -20.42 -3.18 -4.64
N LYS A 230 -21.46 -2.52 -4.11
CA LYS A 230 -22.46 -1.81 -4.94
C LYS A 230 -21.84 -0.60 -5.64
N GLU A 231 -21.11 0.22 -4.91
CA GLU A 231 -20.40 1.40 -5.42
C GLU A 231 -19.32 0.99 -6.42
N LEU A 232 -18.56 -0.07 -6.14
CA LEU A 232 -17.53 -0.59 -7.03
C LEU A 232 -18.14 -1.05 -8.37
N LYS A 233 -19.22 -1.81 -8.33
CA LYS A 233 -19.91 -2.27 -9.56
C LYS A 233 -20.46 -1.12 -10.38
N ALA A 234 -21.04 -0.11 -9.73
CA ALA A 234 -21.56 1.07 -10.42
C ALA A 234 -20.43 1.86 -11.10
N ALA A 235 -19.33 2.10 -10.40
CA ALA A 235 -18.16 2.77 -10.97
C ALA A 235 -17.51 1.94 -12.09
N MET A 236 -17.39 0.62 -11.92
CA MET A 236 -16.83 -0.25 -12.95
C MET A 236 -17.64 -0.18 -14.25
N LYS A 237 -18.98 -0.21 -14.15
CA LYS A 237 -19.87 -0.04 -15.32
C LYS A 237 -19.63 1.30 -16.02
N GLN A 238 -19.48 2.38 -15.27
CA GLN A 238 -19.19 3.70 -15.83
C GLN A 238 -17.80 3.73 -16.50
N LEU A 239 -16.78 3.17 -15.86
CA LEU A 239 -15.41 3.13 -16.43
C LEU A 239 -15.32 2.30 -17.71
N VAL A 240 -16.13 1.25 -17.84
CA VAL A 240 -16.28 0.50 -19.09
C VAL A 240 -16.97 1.34 -20.16
N ALA A 241 -18.06 2.05 -19.82
CA ALA A 241 -18.73 2.96 -20.74
C ALA A 241 -17.79 4.09 -21.24
N ASP A 242 -16.95 4.59 -20.35
CA ASP A 242 -15.95 5.63 -20.63
C ASP A 242 -14.66 5.09 -21.28
N LYS A 243 -14.59 3.77 -21.55
CA LYS A 243 -13.43 3.07 -22.17
C LYS A 243 -12.12 3.19 -21.38
N GLN A 244 -12.19 3.50 -20.09
CA GLN A 244 -11.04 3.49 -19.18
C GLN A 244 -10.74 2.09 -18.65
N VAL A 245 -11.72 1.18 -18.73
CA VAL A 245 -11.61 -0.23 -18.36
C VAL A 245 -12.22 -1.08 -19.47
N ILE A 246 -11.64 -2.24 -19.71
CA ILE A 246 -12.12 -3.24 -20.65
C ILE A 246 -12.68 -4.42 -19.85
N GLU A 247 -13.93 -4.78 -20.15
CA GLU A 247 -14.53 -6.04 -19.69
C GLU A 247 -14.13 -7.17 -20.64
N ILE A 248 -13.63 -8.27 -20.08
CA ILE A 248 -13.31 -9.49 -20.81
C ILE A 248 -14.02 -10.70 -20.21
N SER A 249 -14.17 -11.72 -21.04
CA SER A 249 -14.53 -13.07 -20.67
C SER A 249 -13.35 -14.01 -20.86
N VAL A 250 -13.27 -15.02 -20.01
CA VAL A 250 -12.21 -16.02 -20.05
C VAL A 250 -12.87 -17.40 -20.10
N GLU A 251 -12.34 -18.28 -20.94
CA GLU A 251 -12.81 -19.65 -21.06
C GLU A 251 -12.90 -20.33 -19.68
N SER A 252 -13.98 -21.08 -19.47
CA SER A 252 -14.25 -21.79 -18.20
C SER A 252 -14.47 -20.90 -16.96
N LEU A 253 -14.42 -19.57 -17.08
CA LEU A 253 -14.81 -18.65 -16.02
C LEU A 253 -16.22 -18.09 -16.26
N LYS A 254 -17.09 -18.27 -15.27
CA LYS A 254 -18.45 -17.69 -15.29
C LYS A 254 -18.44 -16.17 -15.11
N GLU A 255 -17.45 -15.66 -14.41
CA GLU A 255 -17.36 -14.24 -14.07
C GLU A 255 -16.64 -13.45 -15.16
N LYS A 256 -17.08 -12.21 -15.35
CA LYS A 256 -16.34 -11.23 -16.14
C LYS A 256 -15.14 -10.70 -15.37
N LEU A 257 -14.06 -10.48 -16.10
CA LEU A 257 -12.85 -9.84 -15.57
C LEU A 257 -12.69 -8.47 -16.19
N TYR A 258 -11.95 -7.62 -15.50
CA TYR A 258 -11.77 -6.21 -15.83
C TYR A 258 -10.28 -5.89 -15.78
N LEU A 259 -9.84 -5.07 -16.73
CA LEU A 259 -8.45 -4.61 -16.83
C LEU A 259 -8.40 -3.26 -17.55
N THR A 260 -7.29 -2.53 -17.40
CA THR A 260 -7.10 -1.26 -18.10
C THR A 260 -6.64 -1.51 -19.55
N PRO A 261 -6.83 -0.55 -20.47
CA PRO A 261 -6.33 -0.66 -21.85
C PRO A 261 -4.84 -0.97 -21.92
N SER A 262 -4.02 -0.42 -21.01
CA SER A 262 -2.58 -0.73 -20.98
C SER A 262 -2.31 -2.21 -20.69
N ILE A 263 -3.09 -2.83 -19.79
CA ILE A 263 -2.93 -4.26 -19.51
C ILE A 263 -3.43 -5.10 -20.66
N TYR A 264 -4.48 -4.65 -21.35
CA TYR A 264 -5.03 -5.34 -22.51
C TYR A 264 -3.98 -5.54 -23.60
N GLU A 265 -3.27 -4.45 -23.94
CA GLU A 265 -2.19 -4.51 -24.93
C GLU A 265 -1.06 -5.44 -24.51
N SER A 266 -0.76 -5.54 -23.20
CA SER A 266 0.25 -6.47 -22.68
C SER A 266 -0.16 -7.95 -22.76
N ILE A 267 -1.45 -8.27 -22.90
CA ILE A 267 -1.91 -9.66 -23.09
C ILE A 267 -1.75 -10.09 -24.56
N LEU A 268 -1.79 -9.14 -25.50
CA LEU A 268 -1.74 -9.41 -26.94
C LEU A 268 -0.31 -9.56 -27.50
N GLN A 269 0.71 -9.24 -26.69
CA GLN A 269 2.14 -9.38 -27.02
C GLN A 269 2.66 -10.76 -26.62
#